data_AF-V4MWP1-F1
#
_entry.id   AF-V4MWP1-F1
#
_cell.length_a   1.000
_cell.length_b   1.000
_cell.length_c   1.000
_cell.angle_alpha   90.00
_cell.angle_beta   90.00
_cell.angle_gamma   90.00
#
_symmetry.space_group_name_H-M   'P 1'
#
loop_
_entity.id
_entity.type
_entity.pdbx_description
1 polymer ?
#
loop_
_entity_poly.entity_id
_entity_poly.type
_entity_poly.pdbx_seq_one_letter_code
_entity_poly.pdbx_strand_id
1 'polypeptide(L)'
;MNPTSSGLEQSEIDAIQESELTSTHASLLKYRDICVDEGVNEQDVDIFWNLANNVGEGIVELIYENSIKKLIMGAAADSHYSEGMVNITSRKAEYVSRHAPHCCKIWLVCNGNLIQTRDGRFDLGSSSHSSSESLTSLHGLDSALIPYGEAGRADHDSESHALSSLEDQSTIGFETMYYEEQRRRLEIEELKREKEQHDKMKREREEALSSAFGVTQIQYDEEVSRRREGEEELNRAKAEIEKMKRVQKELEEQLYIDCPRLLEMFQKERDEAIKTNEELLRHLNLGKGESSSHSPSSPLQWSVSNEPPAYFICPISKEIMQNPHVAADGYTYEADEFKSWLSHGGEKSPMTNLRLENHNLTPNLVLRSAINEWLQQHPYFFDLP
;
A
#
# COMPACT_ATOMS: atom_id res chain seq x y z
N MET A 1 -13.26 -13.26 -16.63
CA MET A 1 -12.52 -12.15 -15.99
C MET A 1 -11.72 -12.78 -14.87
N ASN A 2 -10.39 -12.69 -14.94
CA ASN A 2 -9.51 -13.32 -13.94
C ASN A 2 -9.41 -12.40 -12.73
N PRO A 3 -9.89 -12.80 -11.54
CA PRO A 3 -9.63 -12.04 -10.33
C PRO A 3 -8.14 -12.16 -10.01
N THR A 4 -7.46 -11.03 -9.94
CA THR A 4 -6.13 -10.92 -9.33
C THR A 4 -6.22 -11.39 -7.88
N SER A 5 -5.15 -12.00 -7.37
CA SER A 5 -5.14 -12.76 -6.10
C SER A 5 -5.44 -11.94 -4.83
N SER A 6 -5.76 -10.65 -4.96
CA SER A 6 -6.10 -9.72 -3.88
C SER A 6 -7.61 -9.52 -3.71
N GLY A 7 -8.46 -9.98 -4.64
CA GLY A 7 -9.91 -9.78 -4.56
C GLY A 7 -10.39 -8.34 -4.77
N LEU A 8 -9.49 -7.43 -5.15
CA LEU A 8 -9.79 -6.03 -5.48
C LEU A 8 -10.07 -5.89 -6.97
N GLU A 9 -11.03 -5.04 -7.34
CA GLU A 9 -11.26 -4.67 -8.73
C GLU A 9 -10.08 -3.83 -9.26
N GLN A 10 -9.79 -3.92 -10.56
CA GLN A 10 -8.66 -3.20 -11.16
C GLN A 10 -8.74 -1.68 -10.92
N SER A 11 -9.95 -1.11 -10.93
CA SER A 11 -10.18 0.31 -10.62
C SER A 11 -9.83 0.69 -9.18
N GLU A 12 -9.98 -0.23 -8.22
CA GLU A 12 -9.58 0.00 -6.83
C GLU A 12 -8.06 -0.05 -6.68
N ILE A 13 -7.41 -0.98 -7.39
CA ILE A 13 -5.94 -1.07 -7.45
C ILE A 13 -5.36 0.21 -8.05
N ASP A 14 -5.93 0.70 -9.15
CA ASP A 14 -5.48 1.91 -9.83
C ASP A 14 -5.64 3.14 -8.92
N ALA A 15 -6.78 3.26 -8.22
CA ALA A 15 -7.02 4.36 -7.28
C ALA A 15 -6.06 4.34 -6.08
N ILE A 16 -5.73 3.15 -5.55
CA ILE A 16 -4.74 3.00 -4.48
C ILE A 16 -3.36 3.44 -4.96
N GLN A 17 -2.94 2.98 -6.13
CA GLN A 17 -1.64 3.34 -6.70
C GLN A 17 -1.53 4.85 -6.98
N GLU A 18 -2.59 5.47 -7.50
CA GLU A 18 -2.64 6.92 -7.75
C GLU A 18 -2.55 7.72 -6.43
N SER A 19 -3.24 7.25 -5.38
CA SER A 19 -3.16 7.84 -4.04
C SER A 19 -1.77 7.73 -3.43
N GLU A 20 -1.14 6.55 -3.52
CA GLU A 20 0.24 6.32 -3.05
C GLU A 20 1.25 7.20 -3.81
N LEU A 21 1.10 7.32 -5.13
CA LEU A 21 1.96 8.17 -5.96
C LEU A 21 1.80 9.64 -5.58
N THR A 22 0.57 10.11 -5.39
CA THR A 22 0.26 11.49 -5.01
C THR A 22 0.84 11.83 -3.63
N SER A 23 0.67 10.94 -2.65
CA SER A 23 1.23 11.08 -1.30
C SER A 23 2.76 11.11 -1.30
N THR A 24 3.38 10.24 -2.11
CA THR A 24 4.84 10.19 -2.27
C THR A 24 5.36 11.47 -2.90
N HIS A 25 4.72 11.95 -3.97
CA HIS A 25 5.10 13.18 -4.65
C HIS A 25 4.97 14.40 -3.72
N ALA A 26 3.88 14.49 -2.95
CA ALA A 26 3.71 15.54 -1.95
C ALA A 26 4.82 15.55 -0.88
N SER A 27 5.34 14.37 -0.51
CA SER A 27 6.46 14.25 0.43
C SER A 27 7.79 14.69 -0.20
N LEU A 28 8.03 14.35 -1.47
CA LEU A 28 9.25 14.73 -2.20
C LEU A 28 9.31 16.25 -2.45
N LEU A 29 8.18 16.90 -2.69
CA LEU A 29 8.12 18.36 -2.81
C LEU A 29 8.59 19.08 -1.54
N LYS A 30 8.30 18.53 -0.34
CA LYS A 30 8.82 19.08 0.91
C LYS A 30 10.35 19.05 0.97
N TYR A 31 10.97 17.99 0.46
CA TYR A 31 12.44 17.90 0.39
C TYR A 31 13.04 18.90 -0.60
N ARG A 32 12.37 19.11 -1.75
CA ARG A 32 12.75 20.17 -2.68
C ARG A 32 12.71 21.53 -2.01
N ASP A 33 11.63 21.83 -1.28
CA ASP A 33 11.47 23.11 -0.58
C ASP A 33 12.59 23.30 0.46
N ILE A 34 12.95 22.25 1.21
CA ILE A 34 14.11 22.27 2.13
C ILE A 34 15.41 22.59 1.38
N CYS A 35 15.65 22.00 0.21
CA CYS A 35 16.86 22.29 -0.57
C CYS A 35 16.91 23.77 -1.01
N VAL A 36 15.77 24.33 -1.42
CA VAL A 36 15.67 25.74 -1.83
C VAL A 36 15.90 26.67 -0.64
N ASP A 37 15.33 26.36 0.52
CA ASP A 37 15.53 27.13 1.75
C ASP A 37 16.99 27.13 2.22
N GLU A 38 17.73 26.04 1.97
CA GLU A 38 19.17 25.91 2.23
C GLU A 38 20.05 26.55 1.11
N GLY A 39 19.44 27.20 0.12
CA GLY A 39 20.13 27.99 -0.90
C GLY A 39 20.49 27.25 -2.19
N VAL A 40 19.91 26.07 -2.45
CA VAL A 40 20.01 25.40 -3.76
C VAL A 40 19.06 26.06 -4.74
N ASN A 41 19.49 26.31 -5.98
CA ASN A 41 18.58 26.85 -7.00
C ASN A 41 17.48 25.83 -7.28
N GLU A 42 16.22 26.27 -7.29
CA GLU A 42 15.07 25.39 -7.56
C GLU A 42 15.19 24.64 -8.89
N GLN A 43 15.76 25.28 -9.92
CA GLN A 43 15.97 24.68 -11.25
C GLN A 43 17.01 23.55 -11.26
N ASP A 44 17.84 23.46 -10.23
CA ASP A 44 18.86 22.42 -10.07
C ASP A 44 18.35 21.24 -9.21
N VAL A 45 17.09 21.27 -8.76
CA VAL A 45 16.47 20.23 -7.92
C VAL A 45 15.44 19.44 -8.72
N ASP A 46 15.86 18.26 -9.20
CA ASP A 46 15.00 17.34 -9.92
C ASP A 46 14.46 16.20 -9.04
N ILE A 47 13.26 15.74 -9.35
CA ILE A 47 12.63 14.57 -8.72
C ILE A 47 12.57 13.44 -9.74
N PHE A 48 13.26 12.33 -9.44
CA PHE A 48 13.28 11.13 -10.28
C PHE A 48 12.52 9.98 -9.61
N TRP A 49 11.88 9.16 -10.43
CA TRP A 49 11.24 7.91 -10.00
C TRP A 49 11.46 6.84 -11.06
N ASN A 50 11.55 5.58 -10.61
CA ASN A 50 11.74 4.42 -11.47
C ASN A 50 10.89 3.26 -10.94
N LEU A 51 10.34 2.44 -11.85
CA LEU A 51 9.64 1.21 -11.54
C LEU A 51 10.64 0.04 -11.55
N ALA A 52 11.03 -0.42 -10.37
CA ALA A 52 11.94 -1.55 -10.21
C ALA A 52 11.32 -2.68 -9.38
N ASN A 53 11.78 -3.92 -9.60
CA ASN A 53 11.32 -5.10 -8.86
C ASN A 53 11.69 -5.04 -7.37
N ASN A 54 12.76 -4.33 -7.04
CA ASN A 54 13.12 -4.03 -5.66
C ASN A 54 13.77 -2.65 -5.54
N VAL A 55 13.63 -2.05 -4.37
CA VAL A 55 14.10 -0.68 -4.09
C VAL A 55 15.62 -0.54 -4.24
N GLY A 56 16.39 -1.57 -3.88
CA GLY A 56 17.86 -1.51 -3.97
C GLY A 56 18.36 -1.44 -5.41
N GLU A 57 17.77 -2.24 -6.30
CA GLU A 57 18.00 -2.22 -7.74
C GLU A 57 17.60 -0.88 -8.35
N GLY A 58 16.41 -0.38 -8.05
CA GLY A 58 15.95 0.92 -8.55
C GLY A 58 16.87 2.08 -8.15
N ILE A 59 17.41 2.07 -6.93
CA ILE A 59 18.40 3.08 -6.50
C ILE A 59 19.70 2.94 -7.32
N VAL A 60 20.20 1.72 -7.55
CA VAL A 60 21.43 1.50 -8.34
C VAL A 60 21.25 1.94 -9.79
N GLU A 61 20.10 1.66 -10.39
CA GLU A 61 19.75 2.13 -11.74
C GLU A 61 19.71 3.66 -11.79
N LEU A 62 19.06 4.32 -10.82
CA LEU A 62 19.03 5.78 -10.75
C LEU A 62 20.42 6.40 -10.62
N ILE A 63 21.34 5.78 -9.86
CA ILE A 63 22.74 6.22 -9.77
C ILE A 63 23.42 6.15 -11.13
N TYR A 64 23.18 5.06 -11.87
CA TYR A 64 23.79 4.83 -13.18
C TYR A 64 23.25 5.81 -14.22
N GLU A 65 21.92 5.91 -14.36
CA GLU A 65 21.25 6.73 -15.36
C GLU A 65 21.53 8.22 -15.18
N ASN A 66 21.53 8.69 -13.92
CA ASN A 66 21.73 10.11 -13.60
C ASN A 66 23.19 10.44 -13.25
N SER A 67 24.12 9.50 -13.44
CA SER A 67 25.55 9.69 -13.16
C SER A 67 25.83 10.26 -11.76
N ILE A 68 25.11 9.77 -10.75
CA ILE A 68 25.18 10.29 -9.38
C ILE A 68 26.56 10.02 -8.80
N LYS A 69 27.30 11.09 -8.50
CA LYS A 69 28.67 11.01 -7.94
C LYS A 69 28.69 10.94 -6.41
N LYS A 70 27.63 11.43 -5.77
CA LYS A 70 27.51 11.58 -4.31
C LYS A 70 26.10 11.19 -3.91
N LEU A 71 25.96 10.20 -3.04
CA LEU A 71 24.67 9.71 -2.55
C LEU A 71 24.65 9.70 -1.03
N ILE A 72 23.59 10.25 -0.45
CA ILE A 72 23.27 10.09 0.98
C ILE A 72 22.04 9.19 1.07
N MET A 73 22.09 8.15 1.92
CA MET A 73 20.95 7.26 2.13
C MET A 73 20.90 6.68 3.56
N GLY A 74 19.73 6.16 3.95
CA GLY A 74 19.53 5.56 5.27
C GLY A 74 20.23 4.20 5.46
N ALA A 75 20.86 3.98 6.61
CA ALA A 75 21.60 2.75 6.93
C ALA A 75 20.74 1.62 7.55
N ALA A 76 19.58 1.96 8.12
CA ALA A 76 18.70 1.03 8.85
C ALA A 76 17.37 0.82 8.11
N ALA A 77 16.75 -0.34 8.31
CA ALA A 77 15.32 -0.52 8.04
C ALA A 77 14.54 -0.10 9.29
N ASP A 78 13.32 0.42 9.14
CA ASP A 78 12.53 1.16 10.16
C ASP A 78 12.12 0.37 11.42
N SER A 79 12.79 -0.74 11.75
CA SER A 79 12.50 -1.57 12.93
C SER A 79 13.75 -2.15 13.62
N HIS A 80 14.95 -1.80 13.16
CA HIS A 80 16.22 -2.34 13.70
C HIS A 80 17.23 -1.25 14.05
N TYR A 81 16.76 -0.14 14.60
CA TYR A 81 17.62 0.86 15.21
C TYR A 81 18.07 0.38 16.59
N SER A 82 19.37 0.46 16.86
CA SER A 82 19.95 0.31 18.19
C SER A 82 20.82 1.54 18.44
N GLU A 83 20.67 2.19 19.59
CA GLU A 83 21.56 3.28 19.99
C GLU A 83 23.02 2.77 20.00
N GLY A 84 23.91 3.43 19.24
CA GLY A 84 25.31 2.99 19.08
C GLY A 84 25.57 2.01 17.92
N MET A 85 24.64 1.85 16.98
CA MET A 85 24.84 1.03 15.77
C MET A 85 26.02 1.52 14.90
N VAL A 86 26.96 0.62 14.60
CA VAL A 86 28.16 0.90 13.80
C VAL A 86 28.16 0.25 12.42
N ASN A 87 27.21 -0.65 12.15
CA ASN A 87 27.12 -1.43 10.91
C ASN A 87 25.78 -1.17 10.21
N ILE A 88 25.71 -1.38 8.90
CA ILE A 88 24.47 -1.33 8.12
C ILE A 88 23.55 -2.50 8.52
N THR A 89 22.26 -2.24 8.77
CA THR A 89 21.24 -3.29 9.01
C THR A 89 20.19 -3.34 7.91
N SER A 90 20.09 -2.29 7.09
CA SER A 90 19.18 -2.28 5.93
C SER A 90 19.71 -3.14 4.80
N ARG A 91 18.97 -4.19 4.42
CA ARG A 91 19.25 -4.98 3.20
C ARG A 91 19.30 -4.11 1.94
N LYS A 92 18.51 -3.03 1.88
CA LYS A 92 18.50 -2.07 0.75
C LYS A 92 19.83 -1.30 0.69
N ALA A 93 20.26 -0.74 1.81
CA ALA A 93 21.51 -0.01 1.90
C ALA A 93 22.73 -0.91 1.66
N GLU A 94 22.68 -2.13 2.16
CA GLU A 94 23.71 -3.13 1.93
C GLU A 94 23.82 -3.51 0.44
N TYR A 95 22.68 -3.69 -0.23
CA TYR A 95 22.62 -3.95 -1.67
C TYR A 95 23.20 -2.78 -2.48
N VAL A 96 22.74 -1.55 -2.22
CA VAL A 96 23.20 -0.35 -2.93
C VAL A 96 24.71 -0.14 -2.71
N SER A 97 25.20 -0.29 -1.48
CA SER A 97 26.63 -0.16 -1.16
C SER A 97 27.50 -1.16 -1.96
N ARG A 98 27.01 -2.38 -2.17
CA ARG A 98 27.71 -3.40 -2.97
C ARG A 98 27.64 -3.19 -4.47
N HIS A 99 26.48 -2.78 -5.00
CA HIS A 99 26.22 -2.81 -6.44
C HIS A 99 26.29 -1.45 -7.13
N ALA A 100 26.24 -0.34 -6.38
CA ALA A 100 26.38 0.99 -6.96
C ALA A 100 27.77 1.17 -7.60
N PRO A 101 27.88 1.89 -8.74
CA PRO A 101 29.15 2.17 -9.40
C PRO A 101 30.24 2.63 -8.44
N HIS A 102 31.48 2.18 -8.67
CA HIS A 102 32.62 2.54 -7.82
C HIS A 102 32.93 4.03 -7.83
N CYS A 103 32.53 4.79 -8.86
CA CYS A 103 32.71 6.23 -8.92
C CYS A 103 31.75 7.02 -8.01
N CYS A 104 30.73 6.37 -7.44
CA CYS A 104 29.76 7.02 -6.55
C CYS A 104 30.21 6.90 -5.09
N LYS A 105 30.44 8.05 -4.44
CA LYS A 105 30.67 8.11 -2.98
C LYS A 105 29.33 8.05 -2.25
N ILE A 106 29.21 7.14 -1.28
CA ILE A 106 27.96 6.90 -0.56
C ILE A 106 28.15 7.17 0.94
N TRP A 107 27.28 7.99 1.51
CA TRP A 107 27.15 8.21 2.96
C TRP A 107 25.90 7.52 3.47
N LEU A 108 26.10 6.70 4.50
CA LEU A 108 25.04 5.94 5.16
C LEU A 108 24.76 6.56 6.52
N VAL A 109 23.57 7.16 6.64
CA VAL A 109 23.18 7.93 7.83
C VAL A 109 22.03 7.26 8.57
N CYS A 110 21.94 7.48 9.87
CA CYS A 110 20.82 7.08 10.70
C CYS A 110 20.65 8.08 11.85
N ASN A 111 19.44 8.62 12.02
CA ASN A 111 19.10 9.60 13.07
C ASN A 111 20.10 10.78 13.15
N GLY A 112 20.46 11.36 12.00
CA GLY A 112 21.42 12.47 11.90
C GLY A 112 22.90 12.07 12.06
N ASN A 113 23.20 10.82 12.40
CA ASN A 113 24.56 10.34 12.58
C ASN A 113 25.07 9.59 11.34
N LEU A 114 26.33 9.85 10.97
CA LEU A 114 27.02 9.08 9.93
C LEU A 114 27.45 7.72 10.49
N ILE A 115 26.95 6.65 9.88
CA ILE A 115 27.25 5.27 10.27
C ILE A 115 28.43 4.74 9.48
N GLN A 116 28.39 4.87 8.15
CA GLN A 116 29.43 4.37 7.26
C GLN A 116 29.58 5.26 6.03
N THR A 117 30.80 5.34 5.51
CA THR A 117 31.08 5.92 4.20
C THR A 117 31.67 4.85 3.29
N ARG A 118 31.16 4.75 2.07
CA ARG A 118 31.79 4.01 0.97
C ARG A 118 32.41 5.02 0.03
N ASP A 119 33.74 5.07 0.00
CA ASP A 119 34.44 6.01 -0.87
C ASP A 119 34.26 5.65 -2.35
N GLY A 120 34.06 6.69 -3.16
CA GLY A 120 34.03 6.59 -4.60
C GLY A 120 35.46 6.59 -5.15
N ARG A 121 35.82 5.61 -5.97
CA ARG A 121 37.06 5.60 -6.73
C ARG A 121 36.88 6.39 -8.02
N PHE A 122 37.34 7.63 -8.01
CA PHE A 122 37.42 8.48 -9.19
C PHE A 122 38.76 8.21 -9.88
N ASP A 123 38.82 7.31 -10.86
CA ASP A 123 40.11 7.02 -11.53
C ASP A 123 40.47 8.12 -12.55
N LEU A 124 41.53 8.90 -12.25
CA LEU A 124 42.77 8.99 -13.06
C LEU A 124 43.76 10.01 -12.45
N GLY A 125 44.86 9.53 -11.85
CA GLY A 125 46.08 10.32 -11.65
C GLY A 125 46.91 10.04 -10.40
N SER A 126 47.86 9.09 -10.50
CA SER A 126 49.08 8.94 -9.69
C SER A 126 49.07 8.06 -8.41
N SER A 127 49.83 6.97 -8.55
CA SER A 127 50.81 6.42 -7.59
C SER A 127 50.37 5.96 -6.19
N SER A 128 50.19 4.64 -6.09
CA SER A 128 50.97 3.70 -5.26
C SER A 128 51.06 3.85 -3.73
N HIS A 129 50.78 2.69 -3.07
CA HIS A 129 51.07 2.31 -1.68
C HIS A 129 50.19 3.01 -0.63
N SER A 130 49.66 2.39 0.43
CA SER A 130 49.82 1.07 1.05
C SER A 130 48.60 0.80 1.94
N SER A 131 48.28 -0.48 2.14
CA SER A 131 47.42 -0.99 3.21
C SER A 131 47.88 -0.57 4.62
N SER A 132 46.95 -0.20 5.50
CA SER A 132 46.79 -0.69 6.90
C SER A 132 46.25 0.38 7.87
N GLU A 133 45.09 0.06 8.46
CA GLU A 133 44.65 0.24 9.86
C GLU A 133 44.77 1.58 10.65
N SER A 134 43.60 1.94 11.20
CA SER A 134 43.31 2.32 12.61
C SER A 134 43.56 3.73 13.16
N LEU A 135 42.44 4.32 13.62
CA LEU A 135 42.18 5.14 14.83
C LEU A 135 43.17 6.26 15.21
N THR A 136 42.68 7.51 15.26
CA THR A 136 42.42 8.33 16.48
C THR A 136 42.30 9.83 16.18
N SER A 137 41.53 10.49 17.05
CA SER A 137 41.14 11.90 17.16
C SER A 137 42.27 12.95 17.07
N LEU A 138 41.94 14.19 16.64
CA LEU A 138 41.96 15.43 17.45
C LEU A 138 42.01 16.73 16.59
N HIS A 139 41.10 17.66 16.94
CA HIS A 139 41.18 19.13 16.99
C HIS A 139 41.96 19.97 15.93
N GLY A 140 41.25 20.98 15.38
CA GLY A 140 41.58 22.39 15.63
C GLY A 140 41.97 23.29 14.43
N LEU A 141 41.18 24.37 14.26
CA LEU A 141 41.52 25.67 13.63
C LEU A 141 41.70 25.65 12.09
N ASP A 142 41.42 26.67 11.29
CA ASP A 142 41.15 28.09 11.54
C ASP A 142 40.43 28.70 10.31
N SER A 143 39.73 29.80 10.54
CA SER A 143 39.12 30.66 9.52
C SER A 143 40.19 31.35 8.67
N ALA A 144 40.15 31.19 7.34
CA ALA A 144 40.98 31.95 6.41
C ALA A 144 40.16 33.02 5.68
N LEU A 145 40.37 34.26 6.13
CA LEU A 145 40.02 35.52 5.49
C LEU A 145 40.74 35.65 4.12
N ILE A 146 40.04 36.03 3.06
CA ILE A 146 40.62 36.40 1.77
C ILE A 146 40.75 37.93 1.67
N PRO A 147 41.93 38.49 1.34
CA PRO A 147 42.04 39.85 0.83
C PRO A 147 42.39 39.86 -0.66
N TYR A 148 41.55 40.50 -1.48
CA TYR A 148 41.94 41.01 -2.79
C TYR A 148 42.24 42.50 -2.66
N GLY A 149 43.46 42.88 -3.02
CA GLY A 149 43.81 44.26 -3.34
C GLY A 149 43.98 44.38 -4.85
N GLU A 150 43.51 45.49 -5.42
CA GLU A 150 44.09 46.02 -6.65
C GLU A 150 43.93 47.54 -6.70
N ALA A 151 45.01 48.19 -7.11
CA ALA A 151 45.21 49.63 -7.13
C ALA A 151 44.83 50.23 -8.49
N GLY A 152 44.32 51.47 -8.49
CA GLY A 152 44.12 52.26 -9.70
C GLY A 152 44.01 53.76 -9.39
N ARG A 153 45.08 54.50 -9.68
CA ARG A 153 45.21 55.97 -9.78
C ARG A 153 44.34 56.48 -10.96
N ALA A 154 44.04 57.74 -11.24
CA ALA A 154 44.14 59.10 -10.70
C ALA A 154 43.10 59.92 -11.50
N ASP A 155 42.64 61.08 -11.02
CA ASP A 155 42.62 62.33 -11.80
C ASP A 155 42.10 63.53 -10.98
N HIS A 156 42.71 64.66 -11.25
CA HIS A 156 42.58 65.98 -10.63
C HIS A 156 41.90 66.90 -11.65
N ASP A 157 40.96 67.75 -11.23
CA ASP A 157 40.66 69.07 -11.84
C ASP A 157 39.77 69.86 -10.85
N SER A 158 40.29 70.90 -10.18
CA SER A 158 40.34 72.32 -10.58
C SER A 158 38.95 73.00 -10.54
N GLU A 159 38.60 73.59 -9.39
CA GLU A 159 38.55 75.05 -9.12
C GLU A 159 37.25 75.78 -9.51
N SER A 160 36.56 76.33 -8.50
CA SER A 160 35.97 77.67 -8.62
C SER A 160 35.87 78.32 -7.25
N HIS A 161 36.82 79.24 -6.99
CA HIS A 161 36.79 80.20 -5.90
C HIS A 161 35.61 81.17 -6.05
N ALA A 162 34.80 81.32 -5.01
CA ALA A 162 34.02 82.53 -4.77
C ALA A 162 34.45 83.10 -3.40
N LEU A 163 35.22 84.18 -3.46
CA LEU A 163 35.61 84.98 -2.31
C LEU A 163 34.39 85.76 -1.80
N SER A 164 33.97 85.52 -0.56
CA SER A 164 33.22 86.50 0.23
C SER A 164 33.91 86.74 1.58
N SER A 165 34.22 88.01 1.78
CA SER A 165 34.48 88.77 3.01
C SER A 165 34.99 88.06 4.27
N LEU A 166 36.16 88.49 4.72
CA LEU A 166 36.95 87.94 5.81
C LEU A 166 36.50 88.38 7.23
N GLU A 167 35.24 88.76 7.44
CA GLU A 167 34.72 89.12 8.78
C GLU A 167 33.40 88.43 9.17
N ASP A 168 32.84 87.53 8.35
CA ASP A 168 31.56 86.84 8.64
C ASP A 168 31.63 85.29 8.63
N GLN A 169 32.83 84.70 8.62
CA GLN A 169 33.00 83.23 8.53
C GLN A 169 32.94 82.48 9.87
N SER A 170 33.01 83.16 11.02
CA SER A 170 32.89 82.47 12.32
C SER A 170 31.45 82.23 12.74
N THR A 171 30.52 83.10 12.36
CA THR A 171 29.10 83.02 12.77
C THR A 171 28.31 82.06 11.88
N ILE A 172 28.55 82.08 10.56
CA ILE A 172 27.87 81.20 9.59
C ILE A 172 28.28 79.73 9.77
N GLY A 173 29.54 79.45 10.11
CA GLY A 173 30.03 78.10 10.39
C GLY A 173 29.44 77.48 11.66
N PHE A 174 29.29 78.26 12.73
CA PHE A 174 28.69 77.79 13.98
C PHE A 174 27.18 77.53 13.85
N GLU A 175 26.46 78.37 13.12
CA GLU A 175 25.03 78.20 12.89
C GLU A 175 24.72 76.98 11.99
N THR A 176 25.53 76.77 10.94
CA THR A 176 25.43 75.58 10.08
C THR A 176 25.70 74.28 10.85
N MET A 177 26.74 74.27 11.70
CA MET A 177 27.09 73.13 12.55
C MET A 177 25.98 72.78 13.56
N TYR A 178 25.32 73.79 14.13
CA TYR A 178 24.20 73.58 15.06
C TYR A 178 23.02 72.88 14.39
N TYR A 179 22.61 73.34 13.20
CA TYR A 179 21.50 72.72 12.46
C TYR A 179 21.86 71.33 11.92
N GLU A 180 23.12 71.08 11.54
CA GLU A 180 23.59 69.74 11.17
C GLU A 180 23.60 68.77 12.36
N GLU A 181 24.00 69.23 13.55
CA GLU A 181 23.98 68.39 14.76
C GLU A 181 22.55 68.04 15.18
N GLN A 182 21.61 68.98 15.07
CA GLN A 182 20.17 68.68 15.30
C GLN A 182 19.63 67.65 14.30
N ARG A 183 20.03 67.75 13.03
CA ARG A 183 19.62 66.79 11.99
C ARG A 183 20.16 65.38 12.28
N ARG A 184 21.44 65.27 12.63
CA ARG A 184 22.05 63.99 13.05
C ARG A 184 21.37 63.41 14.29
N ARG A 185 20.97 64.24 15.25
CA ARG A 185 20.24 63.77 16.45
C ARG A 185 18.88 63.19 16.09
N LEU A 186 18.15 63.83 15.18
CA LEU A 186 16.87 63.33 14.67
C LEU A 186 17.04 62.03 13.88
N GLU A 187 18.03 61.94 12.99
CA GLU A 187 18.35 60.72 12.25
C GLU A 187 18.73 59.56 13.18
N ILE A 188 19.51 59.82 14.24
CA ILE A 188 19.85 58.81 15.25
C ILE A 188 18.61 58.36 16.02
N GLU A 189 17.67 59.26 16.33
CA GLU A 189 16.43 58.90 17.02
C GLU A 189 15.49 58.08 16.12
N GLU A 190 15.43 58.41 14.83
CA GLU A 190 14.68 57.65 13.82
C GLU A 190 15.25 56.25 13.64
N LEU A 191 16.57 56.13 13.45
CA LEU A 191 17.27 54.83 13.38
C LEU A 191 17.09 54.00 14.66
N LYS A 192 17.03 54.64 15.83
CA LYS A 192 16.72 53.94 17.08
C LYS A 192 15.30 53.38 17.10
N ARG A 193 14.31 54.14 16.61
CA ARG A 193 12.92 53.67 16.49
C ARG A 193 12.80 52.52 15.49
N GLU A 194 13.46 52.64 14.34
CA GLU A 194 13.46 51.57 13.33
C GLU A 194 14.10 50.29 13.87
N LYS A 195 15.24 50.40 14.56
CA LYS A 195 15.89 49.26 15.22
C LYS A 195 14.98 48.62 16.27
N GLU A 196 14.30 49.43 17.08
CA GLU A 196 13.40 48.92 18.12
C GLU A 196 12.16 48.22 17.52
N GLN A 197 11.63 48.73 16.41
CA GLN A 197 10.58 48.06 15.62
C GLN A 197 11.07 46.74 15.00
N HIS A 198 12.27 46.74 14.43
CA HIS A 198 12.88 45.54 13.85
C HIS A 198 13.11 44.47 14.94
N ASP A 199 13.66 44.85 16.09
CA ASP A 199 13.89 43.93 17.23
C ASP A 199 12.57 43.41 17.82
N LYS A 200 11.50 44.21 17.78
CA LYS A 200 10.14 43.77 18.14
C LYS A 200 9.60 42.73 17.14
N MET A 201 9.70 43.02 15.85
CA MET A 201 9.23 42.10 14.79
C MET A 201 10.01 40.78 14.80
N LYS A 202 11.33 40.84 15.06
CA LYS A 202 12.18 39.65 15.19
C LYS A 202 11.72 38.74 16.33
N ARG A 203 11.42 39.31 17.50
CA ARG A 203 10.89 38.55 18.66
C ARG A 203 9.53 37.92 18.36
N GLU A 204 8.62 38.67 17.76
CA GLU A 204 7.30 38.14 17.37
C GLU A 204 7.42 36.98 16.36
N ARG A 205 8.36 37.06 15.42
CA ARG A 205 8.66 35.98 14.47
C ARG A 205 9.22 34.74 15.17
N GLU A 206 10.17 34.91 16.09
CA GLU A 206 10.78 33.80 16.85
C GLU A 206 9.74 33.07 17.72
N GLU A 207 8.83 33.82 18.35
CA GLU A 207 7.73 33.26 19.14
C GLU A 207 6.71 32.50 18.25
N ALA A 208 6.37 33.05 17.09
CA ALA A 208 5.50 32.38 16.12
C ALA A 208 6.12 31.07 15.58
N LEU A 209 7.42 31.06 15.31
CA LEU A 209 8.15 29.86 14.87
C LEU A 209 8.21 28.80 15.97
N SER A 210 8.46 29.19 17.22
CA SER A 210 8.46 28.28 18.38
C SER A 210 7.09 27.64 18.58
N SER A 211 6.01 28.43 18.46
CA SER A 211 4.63 27.95 18.53
C SER A 211 4.30 26.98 17.39
N ALA A 212 4.66 27.32 16.14
CA ALA A 212 4.43 26.48 14.97
C ALA A 212 5.19 25.14 15.06
N PHE A 213 6.43 25.16 15.58
CA PHE A 213 7.21 23.95 15.82
C PHE A 213 6.53 23.04 16.86
N GLY A 214 6.04 23.61 17.96
CA GLY A 214 5.30 22.87 18.99
C GLY A 214 4.01 22.22 18.46
N VAL A 215 3.23 22.94 17.64
CA VAL A 215 2.01 22.39 17.01
C VAL A 215 2.35 21.23 16.06
N THR A 216 3.41 21.38 15.26
CA THR A 216 3.84 20.34 14.31
C THR A 216 4.30 19.08 15.03
N GLN A 217 5.04 19.22 16.15
CA GLN A 217 5.48 18.10 16.97
C GLN A 217 4.29 17.34 17.57
N ILE A 218 3.29 18.05 18.10
CA ILE A 218 2.07 17.41 18.66
C ILE A 218 1.33 16.63 17.58
N GLN A 219 1.14 17.21 16.39
CA GLN A 219 0.47 16.53 15.27
C GLN A 219 1.23 15.27 14.82
N TYR A 220 2.57 15.33 14.81
CA TYR A 220 3.39 14.17 14.51
C TYR A 220 3.26 13.07 15.56
N ASP A 221 3.31 13.42 16.85
CA ASP A 221 3.20 12.46 17.96
C ASP A 221 1.81 11.80 18.01
N GLU A 222 0.75 12.56 17.70
CA GLU A 222 -0.62 12.04 17.54
C GLU A 222 -0.72 11.05 16.37
N GLU A 223 -0.11 11.37 15.23
CA GLU A 223 -0.08 10.49 14.06
C GLU A 223 0.67 9.18 14.35
N VAL A 224 1.82 9.26 15.02
CA VAL A 224 2.59 8.07 15.44
C VAL A 224 1.77 7.21 16.40
N SER A 225 1.05 7.83 17.34
CA SER A 225 0.18 7.12 18.29
C SER A 225 -0.95 6.39 17.58
N ARG A 226 -1.63 7.03 16.62
CA ARG A 226 -2.67 6.39 15.80
C ARG A 226 -2.15 5.19 15.01
N ARG A 227 -0.96 5.32 14.41
CA ARG A 227 -0.36 4.22 13.63
C ARG A 227 -0.03 3.02 14.51
N ARG A 228 0.51 3.27 15.71
CA ARG A 228 0.80 2.21 16.68
C ARG A 228 -0.48 1.47 17.09
N GLU A 229 -1.55 2.20 17.39
CA GLU A 229 -2.86 1.60 17.73
C GLU A 229 -3.41 0.74 16.59
N GLY A 230 -3.36 1.25 15.35
CA GLY A 230 -3.77 0.49 14.18
C GLY A 230 -2.92 -0.76 13.92
N GLU A 231 -1.61 -0.68 14.15
CA GLU A 231 -0.71 -1.83 14.02
C GLU A 231 -0.99 -2.90 15.09
N GLU A 232 -1.28 -2.49 16.33
CA GLU A 232 -1.69 -3.41 17.41
C GLU A 232 -3.02 -4.10 17.09
N GLU A 233 -4.00 -3.39 16.55
CA GLU A 233 -5.26 -3.97 16.08
C GLU A 233 -5.05 -4.94 14.92
N LEU A 234 -4.23 -4.56 13.94
CA LEU A 234 -3.90 -5.44 12.82
C LEU A 234 -3.22 -6.72 13.29
N ASN A 235 -2.29 -6.62 14.25
CA ASN A 235 -1.60 -7.77 14.81
C ASN A 235 -2.54 -8.68 15.60
N ARG A 236 -3.51 -8.11 16.34
CA ARG A 236 -4.57 -8.88 17.01
C ARG A 236 -5.44 -9.63 16.00
N ALA A 237 -5.91 -8.97 14.95
CA ALA A 237 -6.72 -9.58 13.90
C ALA A 237 -5.96 -10.71 13.18
N LYS A 238 -4.67 -10.49 12.86
CA LYS A 238 -3.81 -11.53 12.26
C LYS A 238 -3.69 -12.77 13.15
N ALA A 239 -3.48 -12.61 14.45
CA ALA A 239 -3.40 -13.72 15.39
C ALA A 239 -4.72 -14.50 15.48
N GLU A 240 -5.84 -13.79 15.40
CA GLU A 240 -7.17 -14.41 15.41
C GLU A 240 -7.45 -15.21 14.14
N ILE A 241 -7.10 -14.66 12.97
CA ILE A 241 -7.16 -15.39 11.69
C ILE A 241 -6.29 -16.65 11.75
N GLU A 242 -5.09 -16.57 12.32
CA GLU A 242 -4.22 -17.74 12.44
C GLU A 242 -4.82 -18.82 13.36
N LYS A 243 -5.51 -18.41 14.44
CA LYS A 243 -6.27 -19.32 15.28
C LYS A 243 -7.43 -19.97 14.53
N MET A 244 -8.19 -19.20 13.75
CA MET A 244 -9.27 -19.75 12.91
C MET A 244 -8.74 -20.74 11.87
N LYS A 245 -7.59 -20.44 11.26
CA LYS A 245 -6.91 -21.36 10.32
C LYS A 245 -6.50 -22.68 10.97
N ARG A 246 -6.05 -22.65 12.24
CA ARG A 246 -5.76 -23.88 13.00
C ARG A 246 -7.02 -24.71 13.20
N VAL A 247 -8.11 -24.10 13.66
CA VAL A 247 -9.40 -24.80 13.85
C VAL A 247 -9.93 -25.36 12.53
N GLN A 248 -9.81 -24.61 11.43
CA GLN A 248 -10.20 -25.07 10.10
C GLN A 248 -9.40 -26.30 9.67
N LYS A 249 -8.08 -26.30 9.90
CA LYS A 249 -7.21 -27.45 9.59
C LYS A 249 -7.57 -28.67 10.43
N GLU A 250 -7.82 -28.49 11.73
CA GLU A 250 -8.27 -29.58 12.61
C GLU A 250 -9.61 -30.17 12.15
N LEU A 251 -10.56 -29.32 11.74
CA LEU A 251 -11.85 -29.77 11.22
C LEU A 251 -11.70 -30.51 9.88
N GLU A 252 -10.82 -30.04 9.01
CA GLU A 252 -10.52 -30.70 7.72
C GLU A 252 -9.86 -32.07 7.93
N GLU A 253 -8.90 -32.16 8.85
CA GLU A 253 -8.28 -33.43 9.25
C GLU A 253 -9.30 -34.39 9.87
N GLN A 254 -10.21 -33.89 10.70
CA GLN A 254 -11.29 -34.67 11.28
C GLN A 254 -12.26 -35.19 10.20
N LEU A 255 -12.66 -34.32 9.26
CA LEU A 255 -13.52 -34.70 8.14
C LEU A 255 -12.86 -35.79 7.26
N TYR A 256 -11.56 -35.68 7.03
CA TYR A 256 -10.80 -36.67 6.27
C TYR A 256 -10.79 -38.06 6.93
N ILE A 257 -10.83 -38.12 8.27
CA ILE A 257 -10.91 -39.37 9.03
C ILE A 257 -12.35 -39.91 9.07
N ASP A 258 -13.34 -39.05 9.26
CA ASP A 258 -14.72 -39.46 9.46
C ASP A 258 -15.42 -39.87 8.16
N CYS A 259 -15.13 -39.22 7.04
CA CYS A 259 -15.74 -39.54 5.74
C CYS A 259 -15.56 -41.02 5.32
N PRO A 260 -14.34 -41.61 5.35
CA PRO A 260 -14.15 -43.02 5.02
C PRO A 260 -14.87 -43.97 5.99
N ARG A 261 -14.85 -43.68 7.30
CA ARG A 261 -15.54 -44.50 8.31
C ARG A 261 -17.04 -44.51 8.12
N LEU A 262 -17.62 -43.33 7.86
CA LEU A 262 -19.05 -43.20 7.60
C LEU A 262 -19.43 -43.96 6.32
N LEU A 263 -18.58 -43.86 5.28
CA LEU A 263 -18.78 -44.57 4.02
C LEU A 263 -18.71 -46.10 4.19
N GLU A 264 -17.75 -46.61 4.95
CA GLU A 264 -17.67 -48.04 5.29
C GLU A 264 -18.90 -48.52 6.07
N MET A 265 -19.40 -47.72 7.03
CA MET A 265 -20.62 -48.04 7.76
C MET A 265 -21.84 -48.13 6.83
N PHE A 266 -22.03 -47.14 5.94
CA PHE A 266 -23.14 -47.16 4.99
C PHE A 266 -23.03 -48.28 3.96
N GLN A 267 -21.81 -48.58 3.49
CA GLN A 267 -21.58 -49.71 2.59
C GLN A 267 -21.95 -51.04 3.26
N LYS A 268 -21.59 -51.21 4.54
CA LYS A 268 -21.94 -52.40 5.30
C LYS A 268 -23.45 -52.54 5.49
N GLU A 269 -24.15 -51.48 5.89
CA GLU A 269 -25.62 -51.50 5.98
C GLU A 269 -26.27 -51.85 4.64
N ARG A 270 -25.78 -51.26 3.54
CA ARG A 270 -26.28 -51.54 2.20
C ARG A 270 -26.08 -53.00 1.82
N ASP A 271 -24.90 -53.57 2.09
CA ASP A 271 -24.58 -54.95 1.75
C ASP A 271 -25.38 -55.94 2.62
N GLU A 272 -25.64 -55.62 3.89
CA GLU A 272 -26.56 -56.37 4.76
C GLU A 272 -28.01 -56.30 4.24
N ALA A 273 -28.47 -55.13 3.79
CA ALA A 273 -29.79 -54.96 3.16
C ALA A 273 -29.91 -55.74 1.84
N ILE A 274 -28.87 -55.75 1.02
CA ILE A 274 -28.81 -56.57 -0.20
C ILE A 274 -28.91 -58.05 0.17
N LYS A 275 -28.11 -58.50 1.16
CA LYS A 275 -28.11 -59.90 1.60
C LYS A 275 -29.47 -60.34 2.15
N THR A 276 -30.13 -59.50 2.93
CA THR A 276 -31.48 -59.79 3.45
C THR A 276 -32.52 -59.82 2.33
N ASN A 277 -32.46 -58.90 1.37
CA ASN A 277 -33.32 -58.92 0.19
C ASN A 277 -33.09 -60.17 -0.68
N GLU A 278 -31.83 -60.57 -0.91
CA GLU A 278 -31.51 -61.81 -1.63
C GLU A 278 -32.07 -63.05 -0.91
N GLU A 279 -31.98 -63.09 0.42
CA GLU A 279 -32.55 -64.18 1.21
C GLU A 279 -34.09 -64.20 1.12
N LEU A 280 -34.76 -63.05 1.26
CA LEU A 280 -36.20 -62.94 1.05
C LEU A 280 -36.61 -63.40 -0.36
N LEU A 281 -35.85 -63.03 -1.40
CA LEU A 281 -36.07 -63.48 -2.77
C LEU A 281 -35.90 -64.99 -2.94
N ARG A 282 -34.92 -65.61 -2.24
CA ARG A 282 -34.77 -67.08 -2.21
C ARG A 282 -35.99 -67.75 -1.60
N HIS A 283 -36.51 -67.25 -0.49
CA HIS A 283 -37.69 -67.82 0.19
C HIS A 283 -38.96 -67.69 -0.68
N LEU A 284 -39.09 -66.61 -1.44
CA LEU A 284 -40.19 -66.42 -2.39
C LEU A 284 -40.11 -67.37 -3.60
N ASN A 285 -38.90 -67.71 -4.05
CA ASN A 285 -38.69 -68.61 -5.19
C ASN A 285 -38.80 -70.11 -4.84
N LEU A 286 -38.64 -70.52 -3.58
CA LEU A 286 -38.89 -71.90 -3.14
C LEU A 286 -40.38 -72.26 -3.04
N GLY A 287 -41.29 -71.28 -3.15
CA GLY A 287 -42.75 -71.47 -3.11
C GLY A 287 -43.43 -71.78 -4.46
N LYS A 288 -42.69 -71.82 -5.58
CA LYS A 288 -43.22 -72.18 -6.91
C LYS A 288 -42.71 -73.55 -7.36
N GLY A 289 -43.04 -74.56 -6.57
CA GLY A 289 -43.11 -75.93 -7.03
C GLY A 289 -44.57 -76.27 -7.36
N GLU A 290 -44.80 -76.64 -8.62
CA GLU A 290 -45.97 -77.33 -9.18
C GLU A 290 -47.06 -76.51 -9.89
N SER A 291 -47.14 -76.80 -11.19
CA SER A 291 -48.31 -76.86 -12.08
C SER A 291 -48.60 -75.70 -13.04
N SER A 292 -48.70 -76.14 -14.30
CA SER A 292 -49.48 -75.60 -15.42
C SER A 292 -48.89 -74.47 -16.26
N SER A 293 -48.70 -74.85 -17.54
CA SER A 293 -48.74 -74.02 -18.74
C SER A 293 -49.63 -72.78 -18.59
N HIS A 294 -49.08 -71.58 -18.79
CA HIS A 294 -49.64 -70.46 -19.54
C HIS A 294 -48.56 -69.37 -19.71
N SER A 295 -48.68 -68.64 -20.81
CA SER A 295 -47.78 -67.68 -21.48
C SER A 295 -46.87 -66.80 -20.60
N PRO A 296 -45.69 -66.37 -21.11
CA PRO A 296 -44.77 -65.52 -20.36
C PRO A 296 -45.38 -64.12 -20.20
N SER A 297 -46.01 -63.91 -19.05
CA SER A 297 -46.42 -62.59 -18.60
C SER A 297 -45.19 -61.92 -18.02
N SER A 298 -44.90 -60.70 -18.50
CA SER A 298 -43.75 -59.87 -18.15
C SER A 298 -43.42 -59.89 -16.65
N PRO A 299 -42.12 -59.88 -16.26
CA PRO A 299 -41.75 -59.70 -14.87
C PRO A 299 -42.30 -58.37 -14.38
N LEU A 300 -42.84 -58.37 -13.17
CA LEU A 300 -43.30 -57.21 -12.42
C LEU A 300 -42.40 -55.99 -12.67
N GLN A 301 -42.86 -55.12 -13.57
CA GLN A 301 -42.23 -53.86 -13.88
C GLN A 301 -42.51 -52.96 -12.68
N TRP A 302 -41.49 -52.70 -11.88
CA TRP A 302 -41.51 -51.53 -11.02
C TRP A 302 -41.83 -50.34 -11.93
N SER A 303 -43.00 -49.72 -11.75
CA SER A 303 -43.29 -48.48 -12.45
C SER A 303 -42.39 -47.43 -11.83
N VAL A 304 -41.21 -47.21 -12.40
CA VAL A 304 -40.54 -45.91 -12.32
C VAL A 304 -41.61 -44.94 -12.78
N SER A 305 -42.07 -44.06 -11.90
CA SER A 305 -42.81 -42.91 -12.39
C SER A 305 -41.88 -42.21 -13.38
N ASN A 306 -42.29 -42.10 -14.65
CA ASN A 306 -41.55 -41.35 -15.68
C ASN A 306 -41.62 -39.83 -15.42
N GLU A 307 -41.95 -39.41 -14.21
CA GLU A 307 -42.05 -38.01 -13.82
C GLU A 307 -40.69 -37.52 -13.34
N PRO A 308 -40.30 -36.29 -13.73
CA PRO A 308 -39.08 -35.68 -13.24
C PRO A 308 -39.14 -35.58 -11.70
N PRO A 309 -38.06 -35.93 -10.99
CA PRO A 309 -37.96 -35.67 -9.58
C PRO A 309 -38.28 -34.21 -9.24
N ALA A 310 -39.09 -33.96 -8.20
CA ALA A 310 -39.62 -32.63 -7.88
C ALA A 310 -38.53 -31.57 -7.68
N TYR A 311 -37.32 -31.96 -7.24
CA TYR A 311 -36.17 -31.07 -7.06
C TYR A 311 -35.49 -30.65 -8.37
N PHE A 312 -35.88 -31.22 -9.52
CA PHE A 312 -35.49 -30.73 -10.86
C PHE A 312 -36.41 -29.63 -11.38
N ILE A 313 -37.57 -29.43 -10.74
CA ILE A 313 -38.58 -28.48 -11.18
C ILE A 313 -38.34 -27.11 -10.54
N CYS A 314 -38.31 -26.08 -11.37
CA CYS A 314 -38.20 -24.69 -10.92
C CYS A 314 -39.44 -24.29 -10.12
N PRO A 315 -39.29 -23.72 -8.91
CA PRO A 315 -40.43 -23.27 -8.13
C PRO A 315 -41.24 -22.13 -8.78
N ILE A 316 -40.64 -21.35 -9.69
CA ILE A 316 -41.30 -20.24 -10.39
C ILE A 316 -41.97 -20.76 -11.66
N SER A 317 -41.21 -21.25 -12.65
CA SER A 317 -41.77 -21.67 -13.95
C SER A 317 -42.54 -22.99 -13.91
N LYS A 318 -42.35 -23.82 -12.87
CA LYS A 318 -42.91 -25.18 -12.77
C LYS A 318 -42.43 -26.14 -13.87
N GLU A 319 -41.33 -25.80 -14.53
CA GLU A 319 -40.67 -26.60 -15.56
C GLU A 319 -39.33 -27.14 -15.07
N ILE A 320 -38.77 -28.13 -15.79
CA ILE A 320 -37.44 -28.67 -15.50
C ILE A 320 -36.40 -27.54 -15.69
N MET A 321 -35.57 -27.31 -14.67
CA MET A 321 -34.52 -26.29 -14.72
C MET A 321 -33.44 -26.65 -15.75
N GLN A 322 -33.17 -25.76 -16.69
CA GLN A 322 -32.06 -25.87 -17.63
C GLN A 322 -30.79 -25.24 -17.04
N ASN A 323 -30.94 -24.12 -16.31
CA ASN A 323 -29.83 -23.39 -15.71
C ASN A 323 -30.07 -23.11 -14.22
N PRO A 324 -30.06 -24.15 -13.36
CA PRO A 324 -30.38 -24.03 -11.95
C PRO A 324 -29.38 -23.13 -11.19
N HIS A 325 -29.89 -22.12 -10.47
CA HIS A 325 -29.13 -21.20 -9.62
C HIS A 325 -29.72 -21.11 -8.22
N VAL A 326 -28.85 -21.11 -7.21
CA VAL A 326 -29.21 -20.92 -5.80
C VAL A 326 -29.30 -19.43 -5.49
N ALA A 327 -30.42 -19.00 -4.91
CA ALA A 327 -30.60 -17.64 -4.41
C ALA A 327 -30.25 -17.54 -2.91
N ALA A 328 -30.28 -16.31 -2.36
CA ALA A 328 -29.96 -16.04 -0.95
C ALA A 328 -30.85 -16.76 0.07
N ASP A 329 -32.05 -17.20 -0.35
CA ASP A 329 -32.95 -18.00 0.49
C ASP A 329 -32.58 -19.49 0.56
N GLY A 330 -31.54 -19.91 -0.14
CA GLY A 330 -31.06 -21.29 -0.20
C GLY A 330 -31.84 -22.19 -1.16
N TYR A 331 -32.85 -21.66 -1.87
CA TYR A 331 -33.61 -22.42 -2.87
C TYR A 331 -33.00 -22.26 -4.27
N THR A 332 -33.20 -23.29 -5.11
CA THR A 332 -32.72 -23.29 -6.49
C THR A 332 -33.85 -22.97 -7.45
N TYR A 333 -33.57 -22.07 -8.39
CA TYR A 333 -34.51 -21.58 -9.39
C TYR A 333 -33.88 -21.62 -10.79
N GLU A 334 -34.71 -21.56 -11.83
CA GLU A 334 -34.24 -21.24 -13.17
C GLU A 334 -33.70 -19.80 -13.20
N ALA A 335 -32.53 -19.61 -13.79
CA ALA A 335 -31.79 -18.35 -13.72
C ALA A 335 -32.58 -17.20 -14.32
N ASP A 336 -33.18 -17.42 -15.49
CA ASP A 336 -33.83 -16.36 -16.24
C ASP A 336 -35.20 -16.02 -15.65
N GLU A 337 -35.90 -17.01 -15.11
CA GLU A 337 -37.14 -16.82 -14.36
C GLU A 337 -36.92 -16.04 -13.07
N PHE A 338 -35.86 -16.36 -12.32
CA PHE A 338 -35.54 -15.63 -11.10
C PHE A 338 -35.08 -14.20 -11.37
N LYS A 339 -34.29 -13.97 -12.44
CA LYS A 339 -33.94 -12.61 -12.88
C LYS A 339 -35.18 -11.82 -13.29
N SER A 340 -36.10 -12.46 -14.03
CA SER A 340 -37.38 -11.85 -14.38
C SER A 340 -38.17 -11.49 -13.11
N TRP A 341 -38.27 -12.39 -12.15
CA TRP A 341 -38.90 -12.14 -10.83
C TRP A 341 -38.32 -10.93 -10.11
N LEU A 342 -36.99 -10.82 -10.04
CA LEU A 342 -36.30 -9.67 -9.44
C LEU A 342 -36.62 -8.37 -10.19
N SER A 343 -36.61 -8.40 -11.52
CA SER A 343 -36.86 -7.21 -12.36
C SER A 343 -38.28 -6.65 -12.25
N HIS A 344 -39.26 -7.48 -11.90
CA HIS A 344 -40.65 -7.07 -11.66
C HIS A 344 -40.92 -6.57 -10.23
N GLY A 345 -39.86 -6.29 -9.45
CA GLY A 345 -39.96 -5.78 -8.08
C GLY A 345 -40.02 -6.87 -7.00
N GLY A 346 -39.57 -8.08 -7.31
CA GLY A 346 -39.54 -9.21 -6.38
C GLY A 346 -38.45 -9.10 -5.31
N GLU A 347 -38.68 -8.34 -4.24
CA GLU A 347 -37.75 -8.27 -3.09
C GLU A 347 -37.87 -9.47 -2.11
N LYS A 348 -38.80 -10.38 -2.37
CA LYS A 348 -39.13 -11.51 -1.49
C LYS A 348 -38.86 -12.85 -2.18
N SER A 349 -38.48 -13.83 -1.37
CA SER A 349 -38.32 -15.23 -1.77
C SER A 349 -39.65 -15.78 -2.31
N PRO A 350 -39.68 -16.34 -3.54
CA PRO A 350 -40.86 -17.04 -4.07
C PRO A 350 -41.32 -18.23 -3.21
N MET A 351 -40.39 -18.85 -2.47
CA MET A 351 -40.67 -20.04 -1.65
C MET A 351 -41.12 -19.70 -0.23
N THR A 352 -40.51 -18.70 0.40
CA THR A 352 -40.74 -18.39 1.82
C THR A 352 -41.52 -17.10 2.05
N ASN A 353 -41.68 -16.26 1.02
CA ASN A 353 -42.25 -14.91 1.10
C ASN A 353 -41.53 -13.98 2.11
N LEU A 354 -40.31 -14.34 2.51
CA LEU A 354 -39.43 -13.51 3.33
C LEU A 354 -38.56 -12.63 2.43
N ARG A 355 -38.12 -11.49 2.95
CA ARG A 355 -37.23 -10.58 2.21
C ARG A 355 -35.89 -11.28 1.95
N LEU A 356 -35.41 -11.21 0.71
CA LEU A 356 -34.10 -11.75 0.36
C LEU A 356 -33.01 -10.89 0.99
N GLU A 357 -31.99 -11.52 1.56
CA GLU A 357 -30.85 -10.83 2.17
C GLU A 357 -29.99 -10.15 1.10
N ASN A 358 -29.85 -10.79 -0.06
CA ASN A 358 -29.22 -10.24 -1.25
C ASN A 358 -29.85 -10.84 -2.52
N HIS A 359 -29.52 -10.27 -3.67
CA HIS A 359 -30.03 -10.69 -4.98
C HIS A 359 -29.02 -11.52 -5.78
N ASN A 360 -28.01 -12.09 -5.11
CA ASN A 360 -26.97 -12.86 -5.79
C ASN A 360 -27.50 -14.24 -6.17
N LEU A 361 -27.12 -14.68 -7.37
CA LEU A 361 -27.43 -16.02 -7.88
C LEU A 361 -26.14 -16.81 -8.05
N THR A 362 -26.08 -17.97 -7.39
CA THR A 362 -24.93 -18.87 -7.48
C THR A 362 -25.27 -20.08 -8.34
N PRO A 363 -24.52 -20.38 -9.43
CA PRO A 363 -24.80 -21.54 -10.27
C PRO A 363 -24.77 -22.87 -9.50
N ASN A 364 -25.83 -23.67 -9.59
CA ASN A 364 -25.88 -25.02 -9.02
C ASN A 364 -25.41 -26.06 -10.05
N LEU A 365 -24.09 -26.16 -10.24
CA LEU A 365 -23.47 -27.02 -11.25
C LEU A 365 -23.76 -28.50 -11.04
N VAL A 366 -23.88 -28.93 -9.78
CA VAL A 366 -24.18 -30.31 -9.39
C VAL A 366 -25.60 -30.68 -9.83
N LEU A 367 -26.59 -29.84 -9.49
CA LEU A 367 -27.97 -30.08 -9.90
C LEU A 367 -28.12 -30.04 -11.42
N ARG A 368 -27.45 -29.11 -12.10
CA ARG A 368 -27.45 -29.03 -13.56
C ARG A 368 -26.94 -30.32 -14.20
N SER A 369 -25.87 -30.89 -13.65
CA SER A 369 -25.31 -32.15 -14.14
C SER A 369 -26.27 -33.32 -13.93
N ALA A 370 -26.91 -33.40 -12.76
CA ALA A 370 -27.90 -34.43 -12.45
C ALA A 370 -29.15 -34.34 -13.34
N ILE A 371 -29.65 -33.14 -13.62
CA ILE A 371 -30.77 -32.92 -14.54
C ILE A 371 -30.41 -33.38 -15.95
N ASN A 372 -29.23 -33.01 -16.45
CA ASN A 372 -28.76 -33.41 -17.78
C ASN A 372 -28.63 -34.93 -17.91
N GLU A 373 -28.09 -35.60 -16.90
CA GLU A 373 -28.00 -37.07 -16.88
C GLU A 373 -29.40 -37.71 -16.90
N TRP A 374 -30.35 -37.16 -16.14
CA TRP A 374 -31.72 -37.65 -16.12
C TRP A 374 -32.44 -37.46 -17.46
N LEU A 375 -32.27 -36.29 -18.10
CA LEU A 375 -32.86 -35.99 -19.42
C LEU A 375 -32.32 -36.91 -20.53
N GLN A 376 -31.04 -37.30 -20.48
CA GLN A 376 -30.46 -38.28 -21.41
C GLN A 376 -31.12 -39.65 -21.29
N GLN A 377 -31.53 -40.03 -20.07
CA GLN A 377 -32.23 -41.28 -19.80
C GLN A 377 -33.73 -41.19 -20.10
N HIS A 378 -34.29 -39.97 -20.24
CA HIS A 378 -35.71 -39.72 -20.50
C HIS A 378 -35.90 -38.75 -21.69
N PRO A 379 -35.62 -39.19 -22.94
CA PRO A 379 -35.66 -38.32 -24.12
C PRO A 379 -37.04 -37.70 -24.42
N TYR A 380 -38.12 -38.22 -23.83
CA TYR A 380 -39.49 -37.70 -24.01
C TYR A 380 -39.70 -36.28 -23.44
N PHE A 381 -38.76 -35.77 -22.63
CA PHE A 381 -38.81 -34.42 -22.07
C PHE A 381 -37.99 -33.39 -22.87
N PHE A 382 -37.34 -33.79 -23.97
CA PHE A 382 -36.63 -32.86 -24.87
C PHE A 382 -37.58 -32.08 -25.80
N ASP A 383 -38.84 -32.52 -25.95
CA ASP A 383 -39.83 -31.99 -26.92
C ASP A 383 -41.12 -31.47 -26.24
N LEU A 384 -41.01 -30.62 -25.22
CA LEU A 384 -42.13 -29.76 -24.83
C LEU A 384 -41.83 -28.32 -25.31
N PRO A 385 -42.71 -27.74 -26.14
CA PRO A 385 -42.46 -26.46 -26.83
C PRO A 385 -42.46 -25.24 -25.91
#